data_AF-A0A7C4C319-F1
#
_entry.id   AF-A0A7C4C319-F1
#
_cell.length_a   1.000
_cell.length_b   1.000
_cell.length_c   1.000
_cell.angle_alpha   90.00
_cell.angle_beta   90.00
_cell.angle_gamma   90.00
#
_symmetry.space_group_name_H-M   'P 1'
#
loop_
_entity.id
_entity.type
_entity.pdbx_description
1 polymer ?
#
loop_
_entity_poly.entity_id
_entity_poly.type
_entity_poly.pdbx_seq_one_letter_code
_entity_poly.pdbx_strand_id
1 'polypeptide(L)'
;KPRRVFVNSMSDLFHDDVPLEFIREVFAVMAEANWHQYQLLTKRSARALELDRQLDWHPNIWLGVSIENADYVHRIEDLRRTRAHVRFLSLEPLLGPLPDLDLDGIDWVIVGGESGPRARPMKPEWVRQIRDQCLECGVPFFFKQWGGPFKSRTGRVLDGRTWDALPGGQSVRHDPFPILATA
;
A
#
# COMPACT_ATOMS: atom_id res chain seq x y z
N LYS A 1 -21.55 -10.18 3.75
CA LYS A 1 -20.43 -10.45 4.67
C LYS A 1 -19.36 -9.39 4.45
N PRO A 2 -18.88 -8.69 5.49
CA PRO A 2 -17.76 -7.76 5.40
C PRO A 2 -16.53 -8.41 4.74
N ARG A 3 -15.85 -7.64 3.91
CA ARG A 3 -14.64 -8.07 3.17
C ARG A 3 -13.71 -6.88 3.04
N ARG A 4 -12.42 -7.17 2.94
CA ARG A 4 -11.40 -6.23 2.50
C ARG A 4 -11.18 -6.42 1.00
N VAL A 5 -11.31 -5.36 0.22
CA VAL A 5 -11.30 -5.38 -1.23
C VAL A 5 -10.15 -4.53 -1.72
N PHE A 6 -9.23 -5.12 -2.46
CA PHE A 6 -8.22 -4.37 -3.19
C PHE A 6 -8.81 -3.95 -4.54
N VAL A 7 -8.99 -2.65 -4.74
CA VAL A 7 -9.64 -2.10 -5.94
C VAL A 7 -8.59 -1.93 -7.02
N ASN A 8 -8.95 -2.23 -8.28
CA ASN A 8 -8.08 -2.06 -9.44
C ASN A 8 -6.76 -2.83 -9.32
N SER A 9 -6.83 -4.14 -9.04
CA SER A 9 -5.63 -4.94 -8.75
C SER A 9 -4.58 -5.01 -9.85
N MET A 10 -4.96 -4.71 -11.10
CA MET A 10 -4.10 -4.72 -12.28
C MET A 10 -4.13 -3.39 -13.05
N SER A 11 -4.69 -2.33 -12.45
CA SER A 11 -4.86 -1.01 -13.08
C SER A 11 -4.66 0.10 -12.05
N ASP A 12 -4.71 1.36 -12.47
CA ASP A 12 -4.59 2.50 -11.57
C ASP A 12 -5.83 3.39 -11.75
N LEU A 13 -6.62 3.56 -10.68
CA LEU A 13 -7.85 4.36 -10.72
C LEU A 13 -7.57 5.83 -11.06
N PHE A 14 -6.37 6.31 -10.75
CA PHE A 14 -5.95 7.69 -10.96
C PHE A 14 -5.06 7.86 -12.19
N HIS A 15 -5.12 6.93 -13.15
CA HIS A 15 -4.49 7.11 -14.46
C HIS A 15 -5.15 8.28 -15.21
N ASP A 16 -4.37 9.05 -15.98
CA ASP A 16 -4.86 10.28 -16.63
C ASP A 16 -6.01 10.03 -17.62
N ASP A 17 -6.02 8.86 -18.26
CA ASP A 17 -7.08 8.43 -19.17
C ASP A 17 -8.38 7.99 -18.47
N VAL A 18 -8.40 7.89 -17.14
CA VAL A 18 -9.60 7.52 -16.38
C VAL A 18 -10.41 8.80 -16.09
N PRO A 19 -11.63 8.93 -16.63
CA PRO A 19 -12.44 10.13 -16.44
C PRO A 19 -12.85 10.30 -14.98
N LEU A 20 -12.87 11.55 -14.49
CA LEU A 20 -13.28 11.87 -13.13
C LEU A 20 -14.66 11.27 -12.77
N GLU A 21 -15.62 11.31 -13.69
CA GLU A 21 -16.96 10.80 -13.39
C GLU A 21 -16.97 9.29 -13.12
N PHE A 22 -16.14 8.53 -13.82
CA PHE A 22 -15.96 7.11 -13.52
C PHE A 22 -15.33 6.91 -12.13
N ILE A 23 -14.33 7.72 -11.76
CA ILE A 23 -13.73 7.67 -10.42
C ILE A 23 -14.80 7.97 -9.35
N ARG A 24 -15.67 8.95 -9.58
CA ARG A 24 -16.77 9.30 -8.66
C ARG A 24 -17.79 8.17 -8.54
N GLU A 25 -18.14 7.50 -9.63
CA GLU A 25 -19.01 6.30 -9.59
C GLU A 25 -18.38 5.18 -8.74
N VAL A 26 -17.09 4.91 -8.91
CA VAL A 26 -16.37 3.92 -8.09
C VAL A 26 -16.39 4.32 -6.61
N PHE A 27 -16.15 5.60 -6.29
CA PHE A 27 -16.25 6.11 -4.91
C PHE A 27 -17.66 5.99 -4.33
N ALA A 28 -18.70 6.28 -5.13
CA ALA A 28 -20.09 6.14 -4.70
C ALA A 28 -20.44 4.70 -4.32
N VAL A 29 -19.99 3.71 -5.11
CA VAL A 29 -20.17 2.28 -4.78
C VAL A 29 -19.47 1.92 -3.47
N MET A 30 -18.23 2.41 -3.26
CA MET A 30 -17.48 2.13 -2.02
C MET A 30 -18.12 2.79 -0.78
N ALA A 31 -18.75 3.95 -0.96
CA ALA A 31 -19.48 4.66 0.09
C ALA A 31 -20.82 3.98 0.41
N GLU A 32 -21.56 3.51 -0.59
CA GLU A 32 -22.81 2.77 -0.40
C GLU A 32 -22.56 1.43 0.30
N ALA A 33 -21.55 0.69 -0.16
CA ALA A 33 -21.18 -0.60 0.40
C ALA A 33 -20.19 -0.49 1.59
N ASN A 34 -20.46 0.42 2.52
CA ASN A 34 -19.56 0.78 3.63
C ASN A 34 -19.25 -0.33 4.65
N TRP A 35 -19.95 -1.46 4.58
CA TRP A 35 -19.61 -2.67 5.36
C TRP A 35 -18.37 -3.38 4.83
N HIS A 36 -17.86 -2.99 3.65
CA HIS A 36 -16.60 -3.42 3.09
C HIS A 36 -15.51 -2.38 3.34
N GLN A 37 -14.28 -2.87 3.48
CA GLN A 37 -13.10 -2.02 3.55
C GLN A 37 -12.39 -2.07 2.20
N TYR A 38 -12.17 -0.91 1.58
CA TYR A 38 -11.56 -0.79 0.26
C TYR A 38 -10.14 -0.26 0.37
N GLN A 39 -9.24 -0.84 -0.41
CA GLN A 39 -7.85 -0.38 -0.54
C GLN A 39 -7.63 0.07 -1.97
N LEU A 40 -7.36 1.36 -2.14
CA LEU A 40 -6.89 1.96 -3.38
C LEU A 40 -5.37 2.07 -3.31
N LEU A 41 -4.67 1.70 -4.38
CA LEU A 41 -3.23 1.89 -4.51
C LEU A 41 -2.95 2.58 -5.85
N THR A 42 -2.06 3.56 -5.84
CA THR A 42 -1.71 4.31 -7.06
C THR A 42 -0.24 4.68 -7.14
N LYS A 43 0.27 4.82 -8.37
CA LYS A 43 1.55 5.47 -8.67
C LYS A 43 1.37 6.93 -9.10
N ARG A 44 0.12 7.38 -9.27
CA ARG A 44 -0.28 8.71 -9.73
C ARG A 44 -0.72 9.59 -8.55
N SER A 45 0.13 9.71 -7.54
CA SER A 45 -0.16 10.43 -6.28
C SER A 45 -0.58 11.89 -6.53
N ALA A 46 0.09 12.59 -7.44
CA ALA A 46 -0.25 13.96 -7.81
C ALA A 46 -1.67 14.08 -8.37
N ARG A 47 -2.10 13.12 -9.21
CA ARG A 47 -3.45 13.08 -9.77
C ARG A 47 -4.50 12.76 -8.71
N ALA A 48 -4.20 11.82 -7.81
CA ALA A 48 -5.05 11.53 -6.65
C ALA A 48 -5.24 12.78 -5.76
N LEU A 49 -4.17 13.55 -5.54
CA LEU A 49 -4.23 14.80 -4.78
C LEU A 49 -4.99 15.91 -5.53
N GLU A 50 -4.80 16.06 -6.84
CA GLU A 50 -5.53 17.03 -7.66
C GLU A 50 -7.05 16.80 -7.59
N LEU A 51 -7.45 15.54 -7.65
CA LEU A 51 -8.86 15.13 -7.59
C LEU A 51 -9.41 15.06 -6.16
N ASP A 52 -8.57 15.13 -5.14
CA ASP A 52 -8.93 14.84 -3.73
C ASP A 52 -10.23 15.52 -3.32
N ARG A 53 -10.37 16.83 -3.56
CA ARG A 53 -11.54 17.64 -3.15
C ARG A 53 -12.84 17.28 -3.87
N GLN A 54 -12.76 16.52 -4.96
CA GLN A 54 -13.90 16.11 -5.78
C GLN A 54 -14.39 14.70 -5.42
N LEU A 55 -13.67 14.02 -4.52
CA LEU A 55 -13.93 12.66 -4.07
C LEU A 55 -14.43 12.64 -2.62
N ASP A 56 -15.33 11.71 -2.31
CA ASP A 56 -15.87 11.55 -0.97
C ASP A 56 -15.12 10.45 -0.20
N TRP A 57 -14.20 10.86 0.66
CA TRP A 57 -13.36 9.94 1.43
C TRP A 57 -14.12 9.43 2.64
N HIS A 58 -14.74 8.27 2.49
CA HIS A 58 -15.39 7.57 3.59
C HIS A 58 -14.35 6.77 4.42
N PRO A 59 -14.51 6.57 5.75
CA PRO A 59 -13.51 5.89 6.59
C PRO A 59 -13.13 4.46 6.17
N ASN A 60 -14.00 3.80 5.41
CA ASN A 60 -13.75 2.46 4.88
C ASN A 60 -12.96 2.46 3.56
N ILE A 61 -12.62 3.62 3.00
CA ILE A 61 -11.82 3.79 1.78
C ILE A 61 -10.40 4.20 2.17
N TRP A 62 -9.46 3.30 2.00
CA TRP A 62 -8.05 3.51 2.35
C TRP A 62 -7.27 3.83 1.08
N LEU A 63 -6.43 4.86 1.13
CA LEU A 63 -5.58 5.25 0.02
C LEU A 63 -4.13 4.92 0.34
N GLY A 64 -3.44 4.32 -0.62
CA GLY A 64 -2.00 4.20 -0.56
C GLY A 64 -1.31 4.58 -1.84
N VAL A 65 -0.02 4.82 -1.72
CA VAL A 65 0.88 5.09 -2.85
C VAL A 65 1.95 4.02 -2.93
N SER A 66 2.29 3.62 -4.16
CA SER A 66 3.45 2.77 -4.41
C SER A 66 4.72 3.60 -4.38
N ILE A 67 5.77 3.12 -3.71
CA ILE A 67 7.11 3.74 -3.71
C ILE A 67 8.14 2.65 -3.92
N GLU A 68 8.70 2.59 -5.11
CA GLU A 68 9.61 1.51 -5.48
C GLU A 68 11.06 1.79 -5.06
N ASN A 69 11.46 3.06 -4.98
CA ASN A 69 12.81 3.52 -4.62
C ASN A 69 12.78 5.00 -4.17
N ALA A 70 13.96 5.56 -3.87
CA ALA A 70 14.12 6.93 -3.39
C ALA A 70 13.53 8.01 -4.33
N ASP A 71 13.52 7.78 -5.64
CA ASP A 71 13.02 8.75 -6.63
C ASP A 71 11.52 9.05 -6.44
N TYR A 72 10.79 8.11 -5.83
CA TYR A 72 9.34 8.18 -5.64
C TYR A 72 8.92 8.53 -4.21
N VAL A 73 9.85 8.85 -3.30
CA VAL A 73 9.54 9.23 -1.91
C VAL A 73 8.66 10.48 -1.84
N HIS A 74 8.75 11.38 -2.84
CA HIS A 74 7.88 12.56 -2.95
C HIS A 74 6.37 12.24 -2.90
N ARG A 75 5.96 11.01 -3.28
CA ARG A 75 4.56 10.57 -3.25
C ARG A 75 3.98 10.52 -1.84
N ILE A 76 4.82 10.42 -0.80
CA ILE A 76 4.38 10.47 0.60
C ILE A 76 3.75 11.83 0.89
N GLU A 77 4.36 12.92 0.41
CA GLU A 77 3.84 14.27 0.63
C GLU A 77 2.47 14.47 -0.05
N ASP A 78 2.33 14.01 -1.29
CA ASP A 78 1.05 14.05 -1.99
C ASP A 78 -0.03 13.28 -1.21
N LEU A 79 0.31 12.07 -0.72
CA LEU A 79 -0.60 11.23 0.05
C LEU A 79 -1.04 11.93 1.35
N ARG A 80 -0.11 12.51 2.11
CA ARG A 80 -0.39 13.20 3.37
C ARG A 80 -1.34 14.37 3.22
N ARG A 81 -1.28 15.06 2.07
CA ARG A 81 -2.15 16.19 1.75
C ARG A 81 -3.56 15.78 1.33
N THR A 82 -3.82 14.50 1.11
CA THR A 82 -5.17 14.00 0.82
C THR A 82 -6.04 13.96 2.08
N ARG A 83 -7.35 13.91 1.89
CA ARG A 83 -8.36 13.75 2.96
C ARG A 83 -8.68 12.29 3.26
N ALA A 84 -7.94 11.33 2.72
CA ALA A 84 -8.11 9.92 3.06
C ALA A 84 -7.91 9.69 4.57
N HIS A 85 -8.83 8.93 5.17
CA HIS A 85 -8.81 8.64 6.61
C HIS A 85 -7.71 7.65 7.02
N VAL A 86 -7.33 6.77 6.09
CA VAL A 86 -6.22 5.83 6.27
C VAL A 86 -5.32 5.95 5.07
N ARG A 87 -4.06 6.28 5.34
CA ARG A 87 -2.98 6.51 4.37
C ARG A 87 -1.92 5.44 4.53
N PHE A 88 -1.62 4.69 3.48
CA PHE A 88 -0.61 3.63 3.55
C PHE A 88 0.45 3.71 2.47
N LEU A 89 1.65 3.23 2.77
CA LEU A 89 2.72 3.09 1.81
C LEU A 89 2.83 1.64 1.35
N SER A 90 2.84 1.44 0.04
CA SER A 90 3.20 0.17 -0.56
C SER A 90 4.61 0.30 -1.13
N LEU A 91 5.61 -0.15 -0.37
CA LEU A 91 7.00 -0.18 -0.81
C LEU A 91 7.23 -1.45 -1.63
N GLU A 92 6.53 -1.51 -2.78
CA GLU A 92 6.45 -2.68 -3.65
C GLU A 92 6.42 -2.34 -5.15
N PRO A 93 7.25 -3.01 -5.97
CA PRO A 93 8.41 -3.78 -5.52
C PRO A 93 9.43 -2.86 -4.83
N LEU A 94 10.04 -3.29 -3.72
CA LEU A 94 11.15 -2.54 -3.12
C LEU A 94 12.42 -2.77 -3.94
N LEU A 95 12.89 -1.72 -4.62
CA LEU A 95 14.00 -1.75 -5.58
C LEU A 95 15.26 -1.05 -5.10
N GLY A 96 15.26 -0.54 -3.87
CA GLY A 96 16.41 0.13 -3.27
C GLY A 96 16.20 0.46 -1.79
N PRO A 97 17.23 0.97 -1.12
CA PRO A 97 17.11 1.44 0.27
C PRO A 97 16.22 2.68 0.35
N LEU A 98 15.51 2.81 1.48
CA LEU A 98 14.69 3.96 1.85
C LEU A 98 15.02 4.34 3.31
N PRO A 99 16.20 4.93 3.57
CA PRO A 99 16.70 5.14 4.93
C PRO A 99 16.00 6.27 5.68
N ASP A 100 15.39 7.22 4.97
CA ASP A 100 14.84 8.46 5.53
C ASP A 100 13.36 8.64 5.15
N LEU A 101 12.51 7.68 5.51
CA LEU A 101 11.07 7.79 5.30
C LEU A 101 10.44 8.70 6.36
N ASP A 102 9.86 9.80 5.91
CA ASP A 102 9.00 10.62 6.74
C ASP A 102 7.62 9.95 6.88
N LEU A 103 7.41 9.28 8.02
CA LEU A 103 6.19 8.51 8.29
C LEU A 103 5.12 9.32 9.04
N ASP A 104 5.30 10.62 9.25
CA ASP A 104 4.28 11.45 9.90
C ASP A 104 2.96 11.43 9.11
N GLY A 105 1.84 11.20 9.79
CA GLY A 105 0.53 11.10 9.15
C GLY A 105 0.33 9.88 8.23
N ILE A 106 1.19 8.86 8.33
CA ILE A 106 1.06 7.55 7.65
C ILE A 106 0.58 6.49 8.64
N ASP A 107 -0.45 5.73 8.25
CA ASP A 107 -1.14 4.78 9.12
C ASP A 107 -0.65 3.33 8.95
N TRP A 108 0.09 3.03 7.87
CA TRP A 108 0.54 1.68 7.56
C TRP A 108 1.63 1.64 6.50
N VAL A 109 2.60 0.75 6.69
CA VAL A 109 3.65 0.47 5.69
C VAL A 109 3.64 -1.01 5.32
N ILE A 110 3.63 -1.28 4.02
CA ILE A 110 3.71 -2.60 3.42
C ILE A 110 5.02 -2.69 2.64
N VAL A 111 5.78 -3.77 2.85
CA VAL A 111 7.02 -4.05 2.10
C VAL A 111 6.94 -5.39 1.40
N GLY A 112 7.39 -5.44 0.15
CA GLY A 112 7.43 -6.65 -0.65
C GLY A 112 8.34 -6.56 -1.87
N GLY A 113 8.93 -7.70 -2.22
CA GLY A 113 9.79 -7.83 -3.39
C GLY A 113 9.02 -8.08 -4.70
N GLU A 114 9.70 -7.81 -5.81
CA GLU A 114 9.19 -8.06 -7.15
C GLU A 114 8.95 -9.56 -7.40
N SER A 115 7.88 -9.91 -8.12
CA SER A 115 7.58 -11.31 -8.47
C SER A 115 7.81 -11.57 -9.96
N GLY A 116 8.12 -12.82 -10.31
CA GLY A 116 8.19 -13.28 -11.70
C GLY A 116 9.62 -13.54 -12.20
N PRO A 117 9.78 -14.06 -13.44
CA PRO A 117 11.03 -14.65 -13.94
C PRO A 117 12.25 -13.70 -13.93
N ARG A 118 12.01 -12.39 -13.92
CA ARG A 118 13.02 -11.33 -13.92
C ARG A 118 13.00 -10.48 -12.65
N ALA A 119 12.43 -11.01 -11.56
CA ALA A 119 12.34 -10.32 -10.28
C ALA A 119 13.71 -9.86 -9.80
N ARG A 120 13.83 -8.56 -9.56
CA ARG A 120 15.03 -7.96 -8.97
C ARG A 120 15.16 -8.36 -7.49
N PRO A 121 16.38 -8.65 -7.02
CA PRO A 121 16.59 -9.06 -5.63
C PRO A 121 16.36 -7.89 -4.67
N MET A 122 15.58 -8.13 -3.63
CA MET A 122 15.42 -7.24 -2.48
C MET A 122 16.39 -7.66 -1.37
N LYS A 123 17.12 -6.70 -0.79
CA LYS A 123 18.06 -6.98 0.30
C LYS A 123 17.37 -6.98 1.67
N PRO A 124 17.65 -7.96 2.56
CA PRO A 124 17.08 -7.97 3.92
C PRO A 124 17.35 -6.71 4.72
N GLU A 125 18.51 -6.08 4.51
CA GLU A 125 18.92 -4.87 5.22
C GLU A 125 17.95 -3.72 4.94
N TRP A 126 17.44 -3.58 3.71
CA TRP A 126 16.46 -2.55 3.35
C TRP A 126 15.13 -2.76 4.08
N VAL A 127 14.68 -4.02 4.15
CA VAL A 127 13.44 -4.37 4.85
C VAL A 127 13.55 -4.12 6.35
N ARG A 128 14.69 -4.47 6.96
CA ARG A 128 14.96 -4.21 8.38
C ARG A 128 14.99 -2.71 8.70
N GLN A 129 15.67 -1.91 7.87
CA GLN A 129 15.71 -0.45 8.05
C GLN A 129 14.31 0.18 8.00
N ILE A 130 13.47 -0.23 7.05
CA ILE A 130 12.09 0.27 6.97
C ILE A 130 11.26 -0.17 8.18
N ARG A 131 11.38 -1.44 8.57
CA ARG A 131 10.71 -1.98 9.76
C ARG A 131 11.09 -1.20 11.01
N ASP A 132 12.36 -0.92 11.21
CA ASP A 132 12.87 -0.23 12.39
C ASP A 132 12.33 1.21 12.44
N GLN A 133 12.35 1.93 11.31
CA GLN A 133 11.68 3.24 11.18
C GLN A 133 10.19 3.16 11.54
N CYS A 134 9.47 2.15 11.06
CA CYS A 134 8.05 1.96 11.39
C CYS A 134 7.83 1.73 12.90
N LEU A 135 8.67 0.90 13.52
CA LEU A 135 8.58 0.62 14.96
C LEU A 135 8.88 1.86 15.81
N GLU A 136 9.90 2.63 15.41
CA GLU A 136 10.28 3.89 16.07
C GLU A 136 9.16 4.94 15.98
N CYS A 137 8.49 5.04 14.83
CA CYS A 137 7.36 5.95 14.62
C CYS A 137 6.01 5.40 15.12
N GLY A 138 5.96 4.15 15.60
CA GLY A 138 4.69 3.51 16.01
C GLY A 138 3.74 3.19 14.85
N VAL A 139 4.24 3.13 13.62
CA VAL A 139 3.46 2.83 12.42
C VAL A 139 3.38 1.31 12.20
N PRO A 140 2.19 0.73 11.99
CA PRO A 140 2.03 -0.67 11.64
C PRO A 140 2.90 -1.08 10.44
N PHE A 141 3.65 -2.17 10.59
CA PHE A 141 4.50 -2.73 9.56
C PHE A 141 4.00 -4.11 9.10
N PHE A 142 3.83 -4.26 7.79
CA PHE A 142 3.48 -5.51 7.14
C PHE A 142 4.56 -5.94 6.16
N PHE A 143 5.16 -7.11 6.38
CA PHE A 143 6.06 -7.73 5.42
C PHE A 143 5.30 -8.75 4.60
N LYS A 144 5.11 -8.45 3.32
CA LYS A 144 4.30 -9.26 2.44
C LYS A 144 5.06 -10.48 1.94
N GLN A 145 6.19 -10.28 1.27
CA GLN A 145 6.99 -11.34 0.67
C GLN A 145 8.37 -10.86 0.22
N TRP A 146 9.31 -11.79 0.08
CA TRP A 146 10.63 -11.50 -0.49
C TRP A 146 10.62 -11.30 -2.03
N GLY A 147 9.57 -11.75 -2.73
CA GLY A 147 9.53 -11.74 -4.19
C GLY A 147 10.35 -12.89 -4.80
N GLY A 148 10.71 -12.81 -6.08
CA GLY A 148 11.50 -13.81 -6.80
C GLY A 148 10.73 -14.55 -7.90
N PRO A 149 11.42 -15.47 -8.62
CA PRO A 149 10.85 -16.17 -9.77
C PRO A 149 9.72 -17.13 -9.42
N PHE A 150 9.68 -17.62 -8.17
CA PHE A 150 8.66 -18.53 -7.68
C PHE A 150 8.04 -17.98 -6.40
N LYS A 151 6.89 -17.32 -6.53
CA LYS A 151 6.15 -16.65 -5.43
C LYS A 151 5.96 -17.53 -4.19
N SER A 152 5.75 -18.84 -4.38
CA SER A 152 5.52 -19.80 -3.29
C SER A 152 6.78 -20.21 -2.51
N ARG A 153 7.99 -19.90 -3.01
CA ARG A 153 9.24 -20.45 -2.45
C ARG A 153 9.99 -19.50 -1.53
N THR A 154 9.78 -18.20 -1.66
CA THR A 154 10.58 -17.21 -0.92
C THR A 154 9.92 -16.77 0.39
N GLY A 155 8.60 -16.95 0.51
CA GLY A 155 7.88 -16.79 1.77
C GLY A 155 7.85 -15.35 2.29
N ARG A 156 7.45 -15.22 3.56
CA ARG A 156 7.18 -13.93 4.22
C ARG A 156 7.75 -13.82 5.63
N VAL A 157 8.75 -14.65 5.92
CA VAL A 157 9.46 -14.64 7.20
C VAL A 157 10.61 -13.65 7.11
N LEU A 158 10.65 -12.71 8.03
CA LEU A 158 11.74 -11.76 8.25
C LEU A 158 12.21 -11.91 9.69
N ASP A 159 13.49 -12.25 9.87
CA ASP A 159 14.12 -12.48 11.17
C ASP A 159 13.35 -13.49 12.06
N GLY A 160 12.97 -14.64 11.46
CA GLY A 160 12.37 -15.77 12.16
C GLY A 160 10.88 -15.65 12.47
N ARG A 161 10.21 -14.55 12.08
CA ARG A 161 8.77 -14.37 12.24
C ARG A 161 8.09 -13.69 11.05
N THR A 162 6.77 -13.73 11.01
CA THR A 162 5.97 -12.91 10.08
C THR A 162 5.67 -11.55 10.70
N TRP A 163 5.46 -10.55 9.84
CA TRP A 163 5.11 -9.19 10.23
C TRP A 163 3.79 -8.85 9.57
N ASP A 164 2.72 -8.79 10.38
CA ASP A 164 1.32 -8.86 9.93
C ASP A 164 0.46 -7.72 10.49
N ALA A 165 1.08 -6.62 10.94
CA ALA A 165 0.36 -5.53 11.57
C ALA A 165 -0.50 -4.77 10.54
N LEU A 166 -1.65 -4.30 10.99
CA LEU A 166 -2.62 -3.49 10.25
C LEU A 166 -2.94 -2.21 11.04
N PRO A 167 -3.51 -1.18 10.38
CA PRO A 167 -4.09 -0.04 11.07
C PRO A 167 -5.01 -0.42 12.23
N GLY A 168 -4.98 0.36 13.31
CA GLY A 168 -5.83 0.16 14.48
C GLY A 168 -5.46 -1.03 15.37
N GLY A 169 -4.20 -1.48 15.33
CA GLY A 169 -3.70 -2.57 16.19
C GLY A 169 -4.20 -3.96 15.81
N GLN A 170 -4.82 -4.10 14.63
CA GLN A 170 -5.26 -5.39 14.12
C GLN A 170 -4.07 -6.18 13.55
N SER A 171 -4.23 -7.50 13.45
CA SER A 171 -3.27 -8.38 12.76
C SER A 171 -3.98 -9.38 11.86
N VAL A 172 -3.29 -9.81 10.80
CA VAL A 172 -3.79 -10.85 9.90
C VAL A 172 -3.82 -12.18 10.63
N ARG A 173 -5.01 -12.71 10.91
CA ARG A 173 -5.19 -14.00 11.61
C ARG A 173 -5.14 -15.22 10.69
N HIS A 174 -5.44 -15.08 9.39
CA HIS A 174 -5.43 -16.17 8.40
C HIS A 174 -5.23 -15.65 6.95
N ASP A 175 -4.48 -16.42 6.15
CA ASP A 175 -4.36 -16.27 4.69
C ASP A 175 -5.66 -16.77 4.01
N PRO A 176 -6.20 -16.16 2.93
CA PRO A 176 -5.59 -15.16 2.07
C PRO A 176 -5.99 -13.76 2.51
N PHE A 177 -5.03 -13.00 3.05
CA PHE A 177 -5.21 -11.57 3.12
C PHE A 177 -4.88 -11.03 1.72
N PRO A 178 -5.83 -10.46 0.97
CA PRO A 178 -5.52 -9.86 -0.32
C PRO A 178 -4.81 -8.52 -0.08
N ILE A 179 -3.62 -8.54 0.51
CA ILE A 179 -2.69 -7.42 0.46
C ILE A 179 -2.10 -7.47 -0.93
N LEU A 180 -2.54 -6.52 -1.74
CA LEU A 180 -1.94 -6.11 -2.98
C LEU A 180 -1.56 -7.32 -3.83
N ALA A 181 -2.48 -7.92 -4.58
CA ALA A 181 -2.04 -8.90 -5.58
C ALA A 181 -1.04 -8.19 -6.49
N THR A 182 0.24 -8.56 -6.41
CA THR A 182 1.27 -8.05 -7.32
C THR A 182 0.83 -8.40 -8.72
N ALA A 183 0.69 -7.37 -9.57
CA ALA A 183 0.64 -7.51 -11.01
C ALA A 183 1.88 -8.26 -11.54
#